data_AF-A0A932KB00-F1
#
_entry.id   AF-A0A932KB00-F1
#
_cell.length_a   1.000
_cell.length_b   1.000
_cell.length_c   1.000
_cell.angle_alpha   90.00
_cell.angle_beta   90.00
_cell.angle_gamma   90.00
#
_symmetry.space_group_name_H-M   'P 1'
#
loop_
_entity.id
_entity.type
_entity.pdbx_description
1 polymer ?
#
loop_
_entity_poly.entity_id
_entity_poly.type
_entity_poly.pdbx_seq_one_letter_code
_entity_poly.pdbx_strand_id
1 'polypeptide(L)'
;MDASAHNGQRPHVWLTAAGDTRPQGMSSRIPLTHLLLFVATLLTTTFFGALHHNVNLLETPWRFYQGLPFSLTLLTILGTHEFGHYFMSRRHKVAVTLPYFIPAPSFIGTFGAFIRIKSTVPDRRALFNIGVAGPIAGFVVAVPAIVLGLALSEVKPATELTGIGLGSSL
;
A
#
# COMPACT_ATOMS: atom_id res chain seq x y z
N MET A 1 22.83 -75.73 17.86
CA MET A 1 21.77 -74.89 17.27
C MET A 1 22.02 -73.49 17.82
N ASP A 2 23.07 -72.82 17.36
CA ASP A 2 23.17 -72.04 16.11
C ASP A 2 22.44 -70.68 16.17
N ALA A 3 23.12 -69.70 15.59
CA ALA A 3 23.14 -68.28 15.85
C ALA A 3 21.92 -67.48 15.35
N SER A 4 21.75 -66.28 15.91
CA SER A 4 21.46 -65.09 15.10
C SER A 4 21.73 -63.81 15.90
N ALA A 5 22.73 -63.07 15.42
CA ALA A 5 22.98 -61.68 15.77
C ALA A 5 21.81 -60.78 15.31
N HIS A 6 21.62 -59.63 15.96
CA HIS A 6 21.84 -58.32 15.33
C HIS A 6 21.42 -57.16 16.25
N ASN A 7 22.46 -56.46 16.73
CA ASN A 7 22.61 -55.00 16.72
C ASN A 7 21.35 -54.15 16.39
N GLY A 8 20.86 -53.38 17.37
CA GLY A 8 19.81 -52.37 17.23
C GLY A 8 20.08 -51.12 18.08
N GLN A 9 21.17 -50.44 17.75
CA GLN A 9 21.45 -49.01 17.91
C GLN A 9 20.52 -48.12 18.79
N ARG A 10 21.13 -47.64 19.88
CA ARG A 10 21.19 -46.26 20.43
C ARG A 10 19.90 -45.47 20.76
N PRO A 11 19.86 -44.80 21.94
CA PRO A 11 18.79 -43.87 22.28
C PRO A 11 18.89 -42.60 21.42
N HIS A 12 17.83 -42.27 20.68
CA HIS A 12 17.71 -40.96 20.05
C HIS A 12 17.35 -39.93 21.12
N VAL A 13 18.38 -39.50 21.86
CA VAL A 13 18.41 -38.23 22.58
C VAL A 13 18.11 -37.15 21.55
N TRP A 14 16.93 -36.54 21.62
CA TRP A 14 16.62 -35.34 20.86
C TRP A 14 17.48 -34.18 21.39
N LEU A 15 18.72 -34.16 20.92
CA LEU A 15 19.66 -33.07 21.07
C LEU A 15 19.08 -31.83 20.35
N THR A 16 18.87 -30.77 21.14
CA THR A 16 19.05 -29.37 20.73
C THR A 16 18.21 -28.87 19.56
N ALA A 17 16.93 -28.66 19.79
CA ALA A 17 16.22 -27.51 19.19
C ALA A 17 16.27 -26.32 20.17
N ALA A 18 17.47 -25.95 20.63
CA ALA A 18 17.69 -24.59 21.08
C ALA A 18 17.61 -23.73 19.82
N GLY A 19 16.38 -23.33 19.47
CA GLY A 19 16.13 -22.39 18.40
C GLY A 19 16.99 -21.17 18.67
N ASP A 20 17.90 -20.92 17.74
CA ASP A 20 18.82 -19.81 17.78
C ASP A 20 17.99 -18.52 17.84
N THR A 21 17.83 -17.95 19.04
CA THR A 21 17.13 -16.68 19.28
C THR A 21 18.04 -15.49 18.98
N ARG A 22 19.15 -15.70 18.27
CA ARG A 22 20.01 -14.61 17.85
C ARG A 22 19.17 -13.57 17.10
N PRO A 23 19.15 -12.31 17.57
CA PRO A 23 18.53 -11.24 16.82
C PRO A 23 19.27 -11.18 15.49
N GLN A 24 18.58 -11.57 14.41
CA GLN A 24 19.11 -11.42 13.06
C GLN A 24 19.53 -9.97 12.90
N GLY A 25 20.83 -9.73 12.77
CA GLY A 25 21.41 -8.40 12.65
C GLY A 25 20.70 -7.67 11.52
N MET A 26 19.97 -6.61 11.87
CA MET A 26 19.27 -5.78 10.90
C MET A 26 20.33 -5.08 10.05
N SER A 27 20.61 -5.61 8.86
CA SER A 27 21.19 -4.81 7.78
C SER A 27 20.19 -3.70 7.47
N SER A 28 20.44 -2.53 8.05
CA SER A 28 19.57 -1.37 8.08
C SER A 28 19.65 -0.58 6.77
N ARG A 29 19.40 -1.24 5.64
CA ARG A 29 19.15 -0.56 4.37
C ARG A 29 17.68 -0.73 4.05
N ILE A 30 16.95 0.38 3.94
CA ILE A 30 15.63 0.36 3.31
C ILE A 30 15.85 -0.29 1.93
N PRO A 31 15.19 -1.42 1.62
CA PRO A 31 15.44 -2.08 0.35
C PRO A 31 15.11 -1.10 -0.76
N LEU A 32 16.09 -0.84 -1.64
CA LEU A 32 15.98 0.12 -2.75
C LEU A 32 14.70 -0.11 -3.58
N THR A 33 14.22 -1.36 -3.60
CA THR A 33 12.93 -1.78 -4.18
C THR A 33 11.74 -0.94 -3.71
N HIS A 34 11.60 -0.64 -2.41
CA HIS A 34 10.45 0.15 -1.92
C HIS A 34 10.50 1.58 -2.43
N LEU A 35 11.69 2.17 -2.43
CA LEU A 35 11.89 3.53 -2.95
C LEU A 35 11.65 3.58 -4.45
N LEU A 36 12.20 2.63 -5.20
CA LEU A 36 12.01 2.53 -6.64
C LEU A 36 10.53 2.38 -7.00
N LEU A 37 9.82 1.50 -6.31
CA LEU A 37 8.38 1.28 -6.50
C LEU A 37 7.56 2.52 -6.16
N PHE A 38 7.90 3.22 -5.07
CA PHE A 38 7.24 4.48 -4.71
C PHE A 38 7.46 5.55 -5.78
N VAL A 39 8.71 5.75 -6.23
CA VAL A 39 9.04 6.72 -7.30
C VAL A 39 8.34 6.36 -8.60
N ALA A 40 8.33 5.09 -9.00
CA ALA A 40 7.61 4.64 -10.18
C ALA A 40 6.11 4.93 -10.07
N THR A 41 5.51 4.69 -8.90
CA THR A 41 4.08 4.95 -8.66
C THR A 41 3.77 6.46 -8.66
N LEU A 42 4.66 7.28 -8.10
CA LEU A 42 4.57 8.75 -8.15
C LEU A 42 4.57 9.23 -9.60
N LEU A 43 5.45 8.69 -10.44
CA LEU A 43 5.51 9.05 -11.85
C LEU A 43 4.24 8.63 -12.61
N THR A 44 3.76 7.39 -12.44
CA THR A 44 2.56 6.92 -13.16
C THR A 44 1.28 7.62 -12.70
N THR A 45 1.14 7.92 -11.41
CA THR A 45 0.00 8.70 -10.89
C THR A 45 0.07 10.18 -11.29
N THR A 46 1.26 10.79 -11.32
CA THR A 46 1.42 12.17 -11.82
C THR A 46 1.12 12.26 -13.31
N PHE A 47 1.57 11.28 -14.09
CA PHE A 47 1.23 11.16 -15.51
C PHE A 47 -0.28 11.08 -15.72
N PHE A 48 -0.97 10.19 -15.00
CA PHE A 48 -2.42 10.10 -15.06
C PHE A 48 -3.12 11.41 -14.66
N GLY A 49 -2.67 12.05 -13.58
CA GLY A 49 -3.21 13.34 -13.13
C GLY A 49 -3.06 14.45 -14.17
N ALA A 50 -1.89 14.54 -14.83
CA ALA A 50 -1.66 15.53 -15.87
C ALA A 50 -2.57 15.30 -17.10
N LEU A 51 -2.78 14.04 -17.50
CA LEU A 51 -3.72 13.69 -18.56
C LEU A 51 -5.17 14.06 -18.18
N HIS A 52 -5.57 13.84 -16.93
CA HIS A 52 -6.91 14.20 -16.44
C HIS A 52 -7.14 15.72 -16.44
N HIS A 53 -6.07 16.51 -16.24
CA HIS A 53 -6.09 17.97 -16.42
C HIS A 53 -6.06 18.42 -17.90
N ASN A 54 -6.24 17.50 -18.87
CA ASN A 54 -6.16 17.74 -20.31
C ASN A 54 -4.84 18.38 -20.76
N VAL A 55 -3.74 18.07 -20.07
CA VAL A 55 -2.41 18.55 -20.46
C VAL A 55 -1.89 17.70 -21.62
N ASN A 56 -1.58 18.34 -22.74
CA ASN A 56 -0.86 17.68 -23.83
C ASN A 56 0.64 17.61 -23.48
N LEU A 57 1.06 16.47 -22.94
CA LEU A 57 2.44 16.24 -22.51
C LEU A 57 3.44 16.10 -23.66
N LEU A 58 2.99 15.86 -24.89
CA LEU A 58 3.86 15.83 -26.07
C LEU A 58 4.27 17.24 -26.49
N GLU A 59 3.33 18.18 -26.42
CA GLU A 59 3.57 19.59 -26.77
C GLU A 59 4.14 20.39 -25.59
N THR A 60 3.70 20.08 -24.36
CA THR A 60 4.08 20.81 -23.14
C THR A 60 4.60 19.89 -22.03
N PRO A 61 5.74 19.20 -22.22
CA PRO A 61 6.27 18.25 -21.23
C PRO A 61 6.51 18.85 -19.84
N TRP A 62 6.88 20.13 -19.78
CA TRP A 62 7.12 20.83 -18.51
C TRP A 62 5.87 20.98 -17.65
N ARG A 63 4.65 20.85 -18.20
CA ARG A 63 3.39 20.92 -17.43
C ARG A 63 3.06 19.62 -16.68
N PHE A 64 3.94 18.62 -16.71
CA PHE A 64 3.79 17.37 -15.95
C PHE A 64 3.49 17.59 -14.46
N TYR A 65 4.04 18.65 -13.85
CA TYR A 65 3.80 18.98 -12.44
C TYR A 65 2.32 19.23 -12.10
N GLN A 66 1.47 19.54 -13.09
CA GLN A 66 0.03 19.75 -12.87
C GLN A 66 -0.69 18.50 -12.40
N GLY A 67 -0.11 17.30 -12.60
CA GLY A 67 -0.62 16.05 -12.02
C GLY A 67 -0.20 15.79 -10.57
N LEU A 68 0.72 16.60 -10.00
CA LEU A 68 1.22 16.38 -8.64
C LEU A 68 0.13 16.48 -7.57
N PRO A 69 -0.81 17.44 -7.59
CA PRO A 69 -1.86 17.52 -6.58
C PRO A 69 -2.67 16.22 -6.48
N PHE A 70 -3.00 15.60 -7.62
CA PHE A 70 -3.66 14.29 -7.69
C PHE A 70 -2.78 13.19 -7.09
N SER A 71 -1.55 13.06 -7.58
CA SER A 71 -0.62 12.00 -7.16
C SER A 71 -0.30 12.07 -5.67
N LEU A 72 0.04 13.26 -5.16
CA LEU A 72 0.37 13.47 -3.75
C LEU A 72 -0.82 13.18 -2.85
N THR A 73 -2.02 13.61 -3.22
CA THR A 73 -3.23 13.32 -2.44
C THR A 73 -3.49 11.82 -2.36
N LEU A 74 -3.48 11.13 -3.51
CA LEU A 74 -3.71 9.69 -3.60
C LEU A 74 -2.65 8.90 -2.82
N LEU A 75 -1.36 9.17 -3.06
CA LEU A 75 -0.26 8.45 -2.40
C LEU A 75 -0.18 8.73 -0.91
N THR A 76 -0.58 9.92 -0.45
CA THR A 76 -0.65 10.21 0.98
C THR A 76 -1.75 9.36 1.64
N ILE A 77 -2.93 9.25 1.03
CA ILE A 77 -4.02 8.42 1.56
C ILE A 77 -3.62 6.94 1.56
N LEU A 78 -3.10 6.41 0.45
CA LEU A 78 -2.63 5.01 0.37
C LEU A 78 -1.48 4.73 1.34
N GLY A 79 -0.51 5.63 1.39
CA GLY A 79 0.64 5.49 2.26
C GLY A 79 0.22 5.46 3.73
N THR A 80 -0.63 6.40 4.15
CA THR A 80 -1.12 6.47 5.53
C THR A 80 -2.01 5.28 5.89
N HIS A 81 -2.81 4.77 4.94
CA HIS A 81 -3.55 3.52 5.09
C HIS A 81 -2.62 2.33 5.40
N GLU A 82 -1.60 2.12 4.56
CA GLU A 82 -0.64 1.02 4.76
C GLU A 82 0.23 1.22 6.00
N PHE A 83 0.57 2.47 6.34
CA PHE A 83 1.29 2.78 7.57
C PHE A 83 0.42 2.51 8.82
N GLY A 84 -0.90 2.70 8.75
CA GLY A 84 -1.82 2.29 9.82
C GLY A 84 -1.73 0.78 10.10
N HIS A 85 -1.77 -0.04 9.05
CA HIS A 85 -1.52 -1.48 9.17
C HIS A 85 -0.12 -1.80 9.71
N TYR A 86 0.91 -1.10 9.22
CA TYR A 86 2.30 -1.30 9.63
C TYR A 86 2.51 -1.04 11.13
N PHE A 87 2.09 0.12 11.62
CA PHE A 87 2.28 0.50 13.02
C PHE A 87 1.49 -0.40 13.96
N MET A 88 0.26 -0.76 13.60
CA MET A 88 -0.54 -1.68 14.42
C MET A 88 0.05 -3.09 14.44
N SER A 89 0.57 -3.57 13.31
CA SER A 89 1.27 -4.86 13.24
C SER A 89 2.52 -4.86 14.14
N ARG A 90 3.31 -3.79 14.09
CA ARG A 90 4.49 -3.61 14.96
C ARG A 90 4.11 -3.59 16.45
N ARG A 91 3.00 -2.93 16.80
CA ARG A 91 2.46 -2.91 18.17
C ARG A 91 2.10 -4.32 18.67
N HIS A 92 1.54 -5.15 17.79
CA HIS A 92 1.22 -6.56 18.07
C HIS A 92 2.41 -7.52 17.88
N LYS A 93 3.64 -7.01 17.71
CA LYS A 93 4.86 -7.80 17.48
C LYS A 93 4.80 -8.71 16.24
N VAL A 94 3.99 -8.35 15.25
CA VAL A 94 3.91 -9.02 13.96
C VAL A 94 4.98 -8.42 13.04
N ALA A 95 5.83 -9.28 12.47
CA ALA A 95 6.84 -8.86 11.51
C ALA A 95 6.17 -8.50 10.18
N VAL A 96 6.42 -7.30 9.67
CA VAL A 96 5.84 -6.77 8.43
C VAL A 96 6.90 -6.03 7.60
N THR A 97 6.68 -5.89 6.30
CA THR A 97 7.50 -5.03 5.43
C THR A 97 7.06 -3.57 5.52
N LEU A 98 7.89 -2.68 4.98
CA LEU A 98 7.41 -1.35 4.58
C LEU A 98 6.39 -1.47 3.43
N PRO A 99 5.59 -0.42 3.16
CA PRO A 99 4.63 -0.42 2.06
C PRO A 99 5.31 -0.68 0.71
N TYR A 100 4.69 -1.52 -0.11
CA TYR A 100 4.99 -1.69 -1.53
C TYR A 100 3.93 -0.94 -2.32
N PHE A 101 4.32 0.14 -3.00
CA PHE A 101 3.43 0.82 -3.95
C PHE A 101 3.51 0.13 -5.31
N ILE A 102 2.38 -0.05 -5.97
CA ILE A 102 2.32 -0.75 -7.25
C ILE A 102 1.99 0.26 -8.36
N PRO A 103 2.94 0.60 -9.23
CA PRO A 103 2.68 1.50 -10.36
C PRO A 103 1.77 0.82 -11.38
N ALA A 104 0.86 1.58 -11.97
CA ALA A 104 0.04 1.16 -13.09
C ALA A 104 0.04 2.28 -14.13
N PRO A 105 0.65 2.09 -15.32
CA PRO A 105 0.58 3.09 -16.38
C PRO A 105 -0.85 3.32 -16.92
N SER A 106 -1.73 2.34 -16.71
CA SER A 106 -3.16 2.39 -16.98
C SER A 106 -3.98 2.56 -15.69
N PHE A 107 -5.31 2.68 -15.79
CA PHE A 107 -6.20 3.03 -14.67
C PHE A 107 -5.92 4.43 -14.10
N ILE A 108 -5.97 4.61 -12.78
CA ILE A 108 -5.74 5.89 -12.08
C ILE A 108 -4.26 6.19 -11.82
N GLY A 109 -3.34 5.44 -12.45
CA GLY A 109 -1.90 5.58 -12.27
C GLY A 109 -1.28 4.64 -11.22
N THR A 110 -2.07 3.82 -10.50
CA THR A 110 -1.58 2.84 -9.51
C THR A 110 -2.57 1.69 -9.32
N PHE A 111 -2.07 0.51 -8.97
CA PHE A 111 -2.88 -0.61 -8.49
C PHE A 111 -3.10 -0.60 -6.97
N GLY A 112 -2.55 0.40 -6.27
CA GLY A 112 -2.61 0.49 -4.82
C GLY A 112 -1.26 0.32 -4.16
N ALA A 113 -1.29 0.14 -2.84
CA ALA A 113 -0.15 -0.20 -2.03
C ALA A 113 -0.52 -1.35 -1.08
N PHE A 114 0.47 -2.10 -0.61
CA PHE A 114 0.25 -3.15 0.40
C PHE A 114 1.50 -3.37 1.27
N ILE A 115 1.29 -3.81 2.51
CA ILE A 115 2.33 -4.41 3.35
C ILE A 115 2.31 -5.93 3.27
N ARG A 116 3.47 -6.57 3.41
CA ARG A 116 3.59 -8.02 3.50
C ARG A 116 3.81 -8.44 4.95
N ILE A 117 2.91 -9.29 5.47
CA ILE A 117 3.06 -9.95 6.76
C ILE A 117 4.10 -11.08 6.63
N LYS A 118 5.08 -11.12 7.54
CA LYS A 118 6.21 -12.06 7.55
C LYS A 118 6.18 -13.06 8.71
N SER A 119 5.30 -12.87 9.68
CA SER A 119 5.11 -13.77 10.82
C SER A 119 3.64 -14.07 11.04
N THR A 120 3.35 -15.08 11.84
CA THR A 120 1.97 -15.38 12.23
C THR A 120 1.37 -14.25 13.07
N VAL A 121 0.07 -14.04 12.91
CA VAL A 121 -0.71 -13.11 13.75
C VAL A 121 -1.14 -13.87 15.00
N PRO A 122 -0.90 -13.34 16.21
CA PRO A 122 -1.02 -14.11 17.45
C PRO A 122 -2.47 -14.51 17.79
N ASP A 123 -3.45 -13.64 17.51
CA ASP A 123 -4.84 -13.87 17.87
C ASP A 123 -5.81 -13.04 17.01
N ARG A 124 -7.12 -13.33 17.12
CA ARG A 124 -8.18 -12.67 16.33
C ARG A 124 -8.34 -11.18 16.65
N ARG A 125 -8.06 -10.75 17.89
CA ARG A 125 -8.11 -9.33 18.26
C ARG A 125 -6.95 -8.58 17.60
N ALA A 126 -5.76 -9.16 17.60
CA ALA A 126 -4.62 -8.59 16.86
C ALA A 126 -4.94 -8.47 15.37
N LEU A 127 -5.53 -9.50 14.75
CA LEU A 127 -5.95 -9.45 13.35
C LEU A 127 -6.97 -8.33 13.09
N PHE A 128 -7.99 -8.21 13.95
CA PHE A 128 -9.00 -7.16 13.84
C PHE A 128 -8.41 -5.76 13.99
N ASN A 129 -7.58 -5.55 15.02
CA ASN A 129 -6.92 -4.26 15.27
C ASN A 129 -6.05 -3.85 14.08
N ILE A 130 -5.25 -4.78 13.55
CA ILE A 130 -4.43 -4.54 12.36
C ILE A 130 -5.34 -4.19 11.19
N GLY A 131 -6.38 -4.97 10.95
CA GLY A 131 -7.31 -4.79 9.83
C GLY A 131 -8.05 -3.44 9.85
N VAL A 132 -8.44 -2.93 11.01
CA VAL A 132 -9.17 -1.66 11.11
C VAL A 132 -8.25 -0.43 11.11
N ALA A 133 -6.99 -0.59 11.55
CA ALA A 133 -6.05 0.53 11.68
C ALA A 133 -5.76 1.24 10.36
N GLY A 134 -5.62 0.50 9.26
CA GLY A 134 -5.36 1.08 7.94
C GLY A 134 -6.52 1.95 7.43
N PRO A 135 -7.75 1.42 7.33
CA PRO A 135 -8.93 2.19 6.95
C PRO A 135 -9.13 3.46 7.79
N ILE A 136 -8.98 3.38 9.12
CA ILE A 136 -9.13 4.55 10.00
C ILE A 136 -8.04 5.59 9.68
N ALA A 137 -6.78 5.18 9.58
CA ALA A 137 -5.68 6.09 9.28
C ALA A 137 -5.87 6.79 7.93
N GLY A 138 -6.21 6.04 6.88
CA GLY A 138 -6.49 6.59 5.56
C GLY A 138 -7.71 7.52 5.56
N PHE A 139 -8.78 7.18 6.27
CA PHE A 139 -9.98 8.01 6.38
C PHE A 139 -9.70 9.36 7.05
N VAL A 140 -8.94 9.38 8.14
CA VAL A 140 -8.53 10.61 8.84
C VAL A 140 -7.80 11.59 7.92
N VAL A 141 -7.05 11.07 6.95
CA VAL A 141 -6.32 11.87 5.96
C VAL A 141 -7.21 12.25 4.77
N ALA A 142 -8.11 11.35 4.35
CA ALA A 142 -9.02 11.59 3.24
C ALA A 142 -10.01 12.73 3.52
N VAL A 143 -10.53 12.84 4.75
CA VAL A 143 -11.48 13.91 5.13
C VAL A 143 -10.91 15.31 4.88
N PRO A 144 -9.77 15.73 5.46
CA PRO A 144 -9.20 17.05 5.19
C PRO A 144 -8.78 17.22 3.73
N ALA A 145 -8.30 16.16 3.07
CA ALA A 145 -7.95 16.22 1.65
C ALA A 145 -9.18 16.55 0.78
N ILE A 146 -10.34 15.94 1.07
CA ILE A 146 -11.60 16.25 0.37
C ILE A 146 -12.04 17.67 0.66
N VAL A 147 -12.01 18.13 1.92
CA VAL A 147 -12.39 19.50 2.28
C VAL A 147 -11.52 20.53 1.53
N LEU A 148 -10.20 20.32 1.52
CA LEU A 148 -9.27 21.18 0.79
C LEU A 148 -9.50 21.11 -0.73
N GLY A 149 -9.69 19.91 -1.28
CA GLY A 149 -9.95 19.71 -2.70
C GLY A 149 -11.23 20.40 -3.16
N LEU A 150 -12.29 20.33 -2.36
CA LEU A 150 -13.55 21.02 -2.62
C LEU A 150 -13.40 22.55 -2.49
N ALA A 151 -12.68 23.03 -1.48
CA ALA A 151 -12.44 24.46 -1.27
C ALA A 151 -11.60 25.08 -2.41
N LEU A 152 -10.71 24.30 -3.02
CA LEU A 152 -9.88 24.73 -4.17
C LEU A 152 -10.55 24.46 -5.53
N SER A 153 -11.72 23.82 -5.55
CA SER A 153 -12.40 23.44 -6.77
C SER A 153 -13.00 24.66 -7.48
N GLU A 154 -12.90 24.67 -8.80
CA GLU A 154 -13.59 25.66 -9.63
C GLU A 154 -15.00 25.14 -9.97
N VAL A 155 -16.03 25.93 -9.64
CA VAL A 155 -17.40 25.63 -10.02
C VAL A 155 -17.58 25.98 -11.49
N LYS A 156 -17.67 24.97 -12.35
CA LYS A 156 -18.01 25.16 -13.76
C LYS A 156 -19.53 25.05 -13.93
N PRO A 157 -20.15 25.91 -14.76
CA PRO A 157 -21.56 25.73 -15.13
C PRO A 157 -21.74 24.30 -15.63
N ALA A 158 -22.86 23.67 -15.25
CA ALA A 158 -23.25 22.45 -15.94
C ALA A 158 -23.35 22.81 -17.42
N THR A 159 -22.52 22.20 -18.27
CA THR A 159 -22.71 22.26 -19.71
C THR A 159 -24.15 21.82 -19.92
N GLU A 160 -25.00 22.72 -20.42
CA GLU A 160 -26.32 22.30 -20.88
C GLU A 160 -26.05 21.20 -21.89
N LEU A 161 -26.32 19.96 -21.49
CA LEU A 161 -26.42 18.88 -22.43
C LEU A 161 -27.51 19.36 -23.38
N THR A 162 -27.13 19.76 -24.58
CA THR A 162 -28.01 19.81 -25.75
C THR A 162 -28.39 18.37 -26.13
N GLY A 163 -28.86 17.61 -25.14
CA GLY A 163 -29.68 16.43 -25.32
C GLY A 163 -31.09 16.92 -25.62
N ILE A 164 -31.73 16.24 -26.56
CA ILE A 164 -33.14 16.46 -26.89
C ILE A 164 -33.94 16.43 -25.58
N GLY A 165 -34.59 17.55 -25.25
CA GLY A 165 -35.38 17.71 -24.05
C GLY A 165 -36.55 16.73 -24.02
N LEU A 166 -36.33 15.55 -23.42
CA LEU A 166 -37.38 14.60 -23.12
C LEU A 166 -38.05 15.01 -21.80
N GLY A 167 -38.90 16.04 -21.89
CA GLY A 167 -39.96 16.32 -20.92
C GLY A 167 -39.49 16.99 -19.62
N SER A 168 -39.90 18.24 -19.43
CA SER A 168 -40.03 18.85 -18.11
C SER A 168 -41.15 18.16 -17.33
N SER A 169 -40.86 17.60 -16.16
CA SER A 169 -41.89 17.17 -15.22
C SER A 169 -42.46 18.40 -14.52
N LEU A 170 -43.62 18.86 -15.00
CA LEU A 170 -44.65 19.43 -14.13
C LEU A 170 -45.32 18.29 -13.35
#